data_AF-A0A663MGL5-F1
#
_entry.id   AF-A0A663MGL5-F1
#
_cell.length_a   1.000
_cell.length_b   1.000
_cell.length_c   1.000
_cell.angle_alpha   90.00
_cell.angle_beta   90.00
_cell.angle_gamma   90.00
#
_symmetry.space_group_name_H-M   'P 1'
#
loop_
_entity.id
_entity.type
_entity.pdbx_description
1 polymer ?
#
loop_
_entity_poly.entity_id
_entity_poly.type
_entity_poly.pdbx_seq_one_letter_code
_entity_poly.pdbx_strand_id
1 'polypeptide(L)'
;QSYICTTKYQYIPLASCYFQKHQLQLSDVALRELQDIEHLLSITPEADRPLMLKSRCASFFSRFGSHINQGPLHFGGIFWWRATAEGFSAEQREELKREASEALSSFVGASYSGFGASVEAGVSVSKSSSRASVERKAGRSTHMAIQLYVANTGGPSETDSLPQWKAGLVANNTTWCVIDRGFQLMPVWDIILFNHSSDFKSIYQMSSSLRATYEALTNHSAGTMFGEELVSAVEEARAFVEHVKAWEVRADERQLLTLMDVKRNLQMPLPTPCFFSSLNCNKKLLLHLTTADRCSCSVCSQEVK
;
A
#
# COMPACT_ATOMS: atom_id res chain seq x y z
N GLN A 1 23.82 5.10 -12.53
CA GLN A 1 24.05 4.38 -11.26
C GLN A 1 23.10 3.21 -11.22
N SER A 2 23.62 1.98 -11.11
CA SER A 2 22.82 0.74 -11.18
C SER A 2 22.48 0.26 -9.78
N TYR A 3 21.21 -0.13 -9.56
CA TYR A 3 20.67 -0.62 -8.28
C TYR A 3 19.76 -1.83 -8.53
N ILE A 4 19.89 -2.88 -7.72
CA ILE A 4 18.89 -3.95 -7.61
C ILE A 4 18.43 -4.09 -6.16
N CYS A 5 17.14 -4.42 -6.00
CA CYS A 5 16.55 -4.82 -4.74
C CYS A 5 15.64 -6.02 -4.98
N THR A 6 15.96 -7.14 -4.33
CA THR A 6 15.08 -8.30 -4.24
C THR A 6 14.47 -8.32 -2.85
N THR A 7 13.14 -8.44 -2.77
CA THR A 7 12.42 -8.44 -1.49
C THR A 7 11.54 -9.66 -1.37
N LYS A 8 11.52 -10.27 -0.18
CA LYS A 8 10.52 -11.25 0.26
C LYS A 8 9.83 -10.68 1.48
N TYR A 9 8.59 -11.06 1.72
CA TYR A 9 7.86 -10.55 2.87
C TYR A 9 6.87 -11.56 3.45
N GLN A 10 6.59 -11.41 4.73
CA GLN A 10 5.51 -12.07 5.42
C GLN A 10 4.45 -11.02 5.77
N TYR A 11 3.27 -11.17 5.19
CA TYR A 11 2.11 -10.32 5.42
C TYR A 11 1.22 -10.95 6.49
N ILE A 12 0.90 -10.21 7.57
CA ILE A 12 0.04 -10.68 8.66
C ILE A 12 -1.05 -9.64 8.93
N PRO A 13 -2.25 -9.80 8.34
CA PRO A 13 -3.42 -9.01 8.69
C PRO A 13 -4.03 -9.53 9.99
N LEU A 14 -4.33 -8.62 10.90
CA LEU A 14 -4.91 -8.92 12.23
C LEU A 14 -6.28 -8.27 12.43
N ALA A 15 -6.55 -7.16 11.75
CA ALA A 15 -7.87 -6.55 11.69
C ALA A 15 -8.13 -5.95 10.31
N SER A 16 -9.41 -5.76 9.99
CA SER A 16 -9.84 -5.04 8.81
C SER A 16 -10.97 -4.07 9.14
N CYS A 17 -11.07 -2.97 8.39
CA CYS A 17 -12.25 -2.12 8.42
C CYS A 17 -12.61 -1.59 7.04
N TYR A 18 -13.85 -1.15 6.91
CA TYR A 18 -14.39 -0.49 5.74
C TYR A 18 -15.06 0.81 6.19
N PHE A 19 -14.89 1.87 5.40
CA PHE A 19 -15.63 3.10 5.58
C PHE A 19 -16.83 3.14 4.66
N GLN A 20 -18.02 3.18 5.25
CA GLN A 20 -19.25 3.37 4.50
C GLN A 20 -19.31 4.82 4.01
N LYS A 21 -19.93 5.04 2.84
CA LYS A 21 -19.97 6.36 2.19
C LYS A 21 -20.47 7.46 3.13
N HIS A 22 -21.48 7.18 3.94
CA HIS A 22 -22.07 8.17 4.87
C HIS A 22 -21.19 8.49 6.09
N GLN A 23 -20.15 7.69 6.35
CA GLN A 23 -19.22 7.91 7.47
C GLN A 23 -18.04 8.81 7.08
N LEU A 24 -17.88 9.11 5.79
CA LEU A 24 -16.74 9.85 5.25
C LEU A 24 -17.03 11.36 5.25
N GLN A 25 -16.55 12.07 6.26
CA GLN A 25 -16.67 13.53 6.32
C GLN A 25 -15.32 14.20 6.09
N LEU A 26 -15.36 15.41 5.52
CA LEU A 26 -14.20 16.28 5.44
C LEU A 26 -13.87 16.82 6.82
N SER A 27 -12.58 16.91 7.12
CA SER A 27 -12.10 17.69 8.27
C SER A 27 -12.51 19.15 8.15
N ASP A 28 -12.71 19.84 9.28
CA ASP A 28 -13.04 21.28 9.31
C ASP A 28 -12.04 22.15 8.53
N VAL A 29 -10.77 21.72 8.47
CA VAL A 29 -9.71 22.43 7.74
C VAL A 29 -9.88 22.25 6.23
N ALA A 30 -10.15 21.02 5.79
CA ALA A 30 -10.39 20.72 4.38
C ALA A 30 -11.71 21.34 3.90
N LEU A 31 -12.77 21.28 4.71
CA LEU A 31 -14.07 21.87 4.40
C LEU A 31 -13.94 23.39 4.21
N ARG A 32 -13.26 24.09 5.13
CA ARG A 32 -13.02 25.53 5.00
C ARG A 32 -12.21 25.88 3.75
N GLU A 33 -11.17 25.10 3.41
CA GLU A 33 -10.39 25.38 2.20
C GLU A 33 -11.24 25.21 0.93
N LEU A 34 -12.16 24.24 0.88
CA LEU A 34 -13.11 24.12 -0.23
C LEU A 34 -14.14 25.26 -0.25
N GLN A 35 -14.62 25.71 0.90
CA GLN A 35 -15.52 26.87 1.01
C GLN A 35 -14.83 28.17 0.56
N ASP A 36 -13.55 28.34 0.88
CA ASP A 36 -12.74 29.46 0.39
C ASP A 36 -12.61 29.41 -1.14
N ILE A 37 -12.43 28.22 -1.72
CA ILE A 37 -12.42 28.04 -3.18
C ILE A 37 -13.78 28.39 -3.79
N GLU A 38 -14.89 27.95 -3.19
CA GLU A 38 -16.24 28.32 -3.62
C GLU A 38 -16.45 29.85 -3.57
N HIS A 39 -15.99 30.50 -2.50
CA HIS A 39 -16.06 31.95 -2.37
C HIS A 39 -15.24 32.65 -3.46
N LEU A 40 -14.00 32.23 -3.68
CA LEU A 40 -13.15 32.78 -4.75
C LEU A 40 -13.79 32.59 -6.13
N LEU A 41 -14.43 31.45 -6.38
CA LEU A 41 -15.13 31.19 -7.63
C LEU A 41 -16.25 32.21 -7.88
N SER A 42 -16.95 32.63 -6.82
CA SER A 42 -18.04 33.60 -6.91
C SER A 42 -17.58 35.02 -7.26
N ILE A 43 -16.36 35.40 -6.87
CA ILE A 43 -15.83 36.77 -7.08
C ILE A 43 -14.83 36.86 -8.23
N THR A 44 -14.28 35.74 -8.70
CA THR A 44 -13.28 35.70 -9.78
C THR A 44 -13.96 35.87 -11.15
N PRO A 45 -13.47 36.78 -12.03
CA PRO A 45 -13.96 36.93 -13.40
C PRO A 45 -13.87 35.63 -14.19
N GLU A 46 -14.84 35.37 -15.07
CA GLU A 46 -14.97 34.10 -15.80
C GLU A 46 -13.68 33.67 -16.51
N ALA A 47 -12.99 34.63 -17.13
CA ALA A 47 -11.75 34.39 -17.87
C ALA A 47 -10.60 33.86 -16.98
N ASP A 48 -10.58 34.24 -15.69
CA ASP A 48 -9.51 33.90 -14.75
C ASP A 48 -9.84 32.66 -13.91
N ARG A 49 -11.10 32.23 -13.90
CA ARG A 49 -11.57 31.07 -13.10
C ARG A 49 -10.78 29.79 -13.37
N PRO A 50 -10.47 29.39 -14.61
CA PRO A 50 -9.75 28.14 -14.85
C PRO A 50 -8.35 28.15 -14.23
N LEU A 51 -7.63 29.28 -14.31
CA LEU A 51 -6.29 29.42 -13.72
C LEU A 51 -6.34 29.41 -12.19
N MET A 52 -7.33 30.11 -11.62
CA MET A 52 -7.58 30.16 -10.18
C MET A 52 -7.91 28.77 -9.63
N LEU A 53 -8.87 28.07 -10.24
CA LEU A 53 -9.27 26.71 -9.86
C LEU A 53 -8.09 25.74 -9.97
N LYS A 54 -7.34 25.78 -11.07
CA LYS A 54 -6.15 24.94 -11.24
C LYS A 54 -5.15 25.11 -10.10
N SER A 55 -4.85 26.35 -9.72
CA SER A 55 -3.92 26.65 -8.63
C SER A 55 -4.45 26.19 -7.26
N ARG A 56 -5.69 26.56 -6.93
CA ARG A 56 -6.27 26.27 -5.62
C ARG A 56 -6.59 24.80 -5.41
N CYS A 57 -7.18 24.13 -6.40
CA CYS A 57 -7.45 22.70 -6.32
C CYS A 57 -6.15 21.88 -6.32
N ALA A 58 -5.11 22.28 -7.06
CA ALA A 58 -3.80 21.61 -6.97
C ALA A 58 -3.20 21.70 -5.56
N SER A 59 -3.27 22.88 -4.92
CA SER A 59 -2.87 23.06 -3.53
C SER A 59 -3.68 22.16 -2.59
N PHE A 60 -5.01 22.16 -2.75
CA PHE A 60 -5.91 21.33 -1.96
C PHE A 60 -5.56 19.84 -2.10
N PHE A 61 -5.41 19.33 -3.33
CA PHE A 61 -5.07 17.92 -3.58
C PHE A 61 -3.66 17.57 -3.08
N SER A 62 -2.70 18.49 -3.16
CA SER A 62 -1.36 18.28 -2.60
C SER A 62 -1.38 18.19 -1.06
N ARG A 63 -2.29 18.94 -0.42
CA ARG A 63 -2.40 19.02 1.02
C ARG A 63 -3.20 17.87 1.61
N PHE A 64 -4.38 17.59 1.07
CA PHE A 64 -5.33 16.62 1.61
C PHE A 64 -5.42 15.35 0.79
N GLY A 65 -5.14 15.41 -0.51
CA GLY A 65 -5.41 14.32 -1.44
C GLY A 65 -6.74 14.53 -2.17
N SER A 66 -6.89 13.85 -3.31
CA SER A 66 -8.10 13.90 -4.14
C SER A 66 -9.08 12.77 -3.85
N HIS A 67 -8.63 11.71 -3.18
CA HIS A 67 -9.40 10.50 -2.91
C HIS A 67 -9.10 9.95 -1.51
N ILE A 68 -10.08 9.25 -0.94
CA ILE A 68 -9.94 8.47 0.29
C ILE A 68 -10.17 6.98 0.01
N ASN A 69 -9.47 6.12 0.75
CA ASN A 69 -9.69 4.66 0.67
C ASN A 69 -10.92 4.29 1.51
N GLN A 70 -11.89 3.63 0.89
CA GLN A 70 -13.05 3.05 1.56
C GLN A 70 -12.77 1.67 2.17
N GLY A 71 -11.68 1.03 1.72
CA GLY A 71 -11.20 -0.24 2.27
C GLY A 71 -11.37 -1.44 1.32
N PRO A 72 -11.11 -2.67 1.80
CA PRO A 72 -10.73 -2.96 3.19
C PRO A 72 -9.39 -2.31 3.55
N LEU A 73 -9.35 -1.61 4.68
CA LEU A 73 -8.09 -1.26 5.32
C LEU A 73 -7.67 -2.44 6.18
N HIS A 74 -6.54 -3.06 5.89
CA HIS A 74 -5.97 -4.09 6.76
C HIS A 74 -4.97 -3.50 7.72
N PHE A 75 -5.09 -3.87 8.99
CA PHE A 75 -4.18 -3.53 10.06
C PHE A 75 -3.41 -4.77 10.48
N GLY A 76 -2.12 -4.59 10.77
CA GLY A 76 -1.26 -5.66 11.23
C GLY A 76 0.19 -5.29 11.00
N GLY A 77 0.95 -6.25 10.47
CA GLY A 77 2.37 -6.04 10.20
C GLY A 77 2.86 -6.70 8.92
N ILE A 78 3.93 -6.15 8.36
CA ILE A 78 4.69 -6.75 7.27
C ILE A 78 6.14 -6.90 7.71
N PHE A 79 6.64 -8.12 7.65
CA PHE A 79 8.05 -8.42 7.86
C PHE A 79 8.73 -8.53 6.50
N TRP A 80 9.81 -7.78 6.27
CA TRP A 80 10.51 -7.71 5.00
C TRP A 80 11.91 -8.30 5.14
N TRP A 81 12.27 -9.19 4.21
CA TRP A 81 13.66 -9.56 3.93
C TRP A 81 14.07 -8.91 2.62
N ARG A 82 15.23 -8.25 2.60
CA ARG A 82 15.72 -7.53 1.43
C ARG A 82 17.16 -7.92 1.10
N ALA A 83 17.45 -8.03 -0.19
CA ALA A 83 18.79 -8.14 -0.75
C ALA A 83 19.01 -6.98 -1.72
N THR A 84 20.04 -6.17 -1.47
CA THR A 84 20.36 -4.99 -2.29
C THR A 84 21.79 -5.04 -2.80
N ALA A 85 22.00 -4.62 -4.05
CA ALA A 85 23.33 -4.46 -4.63
C ALA A 85 23.37 -3.20 -5.51
N GLU A 86 24.53 -2.55 -5.54
CA GLU A 86 24.76 -1.28 -6.24
C GLU A 86 26.08 -1.32 -7.02
N GLY A 87 26.21 -0.47 -8.04
CA GLY A 87 27.49 -0.22 -8.71
C GLY A 87 27.91 -1.27 -9.76
N PHE A 88 26.96 -2.02 -10.31
CA PHE A 88 27.20 -3.07 -11.32
C PHE A 88 26.98 -2.64 -12.77
N SER A 89 27.57 -3.37 -13.71
CA SER A 89 27.39 -3.15 -15.15
C SER A 89 26.12 -3.82 -15.68
N ALA A 90 25.65 -3.43 -16.88
CA ALA A 90 24.42 -3.99 -17.45
C ALA A 90 24.53 -5.51 -17.71
N GLU A 91 25.70 -5.98 -18.09
CA GLU A 91 26.01 -7.40 -18.36
C GLU A 91 25.91 -8.26 -17.10
N GLN A 92 26.17 -7.68 -15.93
CA GLN A 92 26.14 -8.37 -14.64
C GLN A 92 24.72 -8.45 -14.05
N ARG A 93 23.74 -7.73 -14.61
CA ARG A 93 22.42 -7.51 -14.00
C ARG A 93 21.64 -8.79 -13.74
N GLU A 94 21.52 -9.67 -14.73
CA GLU A 94 20.70 -10.88 -14.61
C GLU A 94 21.34 -11.91 -13.67
N GLU A 95 22.66 -12.05 -13.74
CA GLU A 95 23.43 -12.87 -12.80
C GLU A 95 23.26 -12.38 -11.36
N LEU A 96 23.37 -11.07 -11.15
CA LEU A 96 23.19 -10.44 -9.83
C LEU A 96 21.78 -10.60 -9.28
N LYS A 97 20.76 -10.51 -10.12
CA LYS A 97 19.37 -10.77 -9.70
C LYS A 97 19.21 -12.21 -9.20
N ARG A 98 19.82 -13.18 -9.90
CA ARG A 98 19.81 -14.59 -9.50
C ARG A 98 20.50 -14.77 -8.16
N GLU A 99 21.73 -14.31 -8.02
CA GLU A 99 22.51 -14.43 -6.78
C GLU A 99 21.85 -13.72 -5.60
N ALA A 100 21.32 -12.50 -5.80
CA ALA A 100 20.58 -11.80 -4.75
C ALA A 100 19.33 -12.57 -4.31
N SER A 101 18.66 -13.26 -5.23
CA SER A 101 17.49 -14.09 -4.93
C SER A 101 17.84 -15.37 -4.18
N GLU A 102 18.95 -16.02 -4.52
CA GLU A 102 19.46 -17.21 -3.83
C GLU A 102 19.96 -16.88 -2.42
N ALA A 103 20.76 -15.81 -2.30
CA ALA A 103 21.23 -15.28 -1.03
C ALA A 103 20.06 -14.90 -0.11
N LEU A 104 19.05 -14.21 -0.66
CA LEU A 104 17.85 -13.85 0.10
C LEU A 104 17.05 -15.08 0.55
N SER A 105 16.92 -16.10 -0.30
CA SER A 105 16.19 -17.33 0.04
C SER A 105 16.85 -18.09 1.19
N SER A 106 18.18 -18.16 1.18
CA SER A 106 18.96 -18.76 2.26
C SER A 106 18.83 -17.94 3.57
N PHE A 107 18.89 -16.61 3.45
CA PHE A 107 18.73 -15.69 4.58
C PHE A 107 17.35 -15.76 5.23
N VAL A 108 16.28 -15.90 4.42
CA VAL A 108 14.92 -16.11 4.91
C VAL A 108 14.85 -17.39 5.75
N GLY A 109 15.41 -18.50 5.26
CA GLY A 109 15.44 -19.77 5.99
C GLY A 109 16.07 -19.66 7.38
N ALA A 110 17.23 -18.97 7.47
CA ALA A 110 17.93 -18.74 8.73
C ALA A 110 17.15 -17.84 9.72
N SER A 111 16.29 -16.94 9.22
CA SER A 111 15.47 -16.05 10.06
C SER A 111 14.34 -16.80 10.80
N TYR A 112 13.87 -17.93 10.27
CA TYR A 112 12.82 -18.74 10.91
C TYR A 112 13.30 -19.50 12.16
N SER A 113 14.59 -19.88 12.22
CA SER A 113 15.17 -20.63 13.34
C SER A 113 15.66 -19.74 14.50
N GLY A 114 15.52 -18.42 14.37
CA GLY A 114 16.28 -17.46 15.18
C GLY A 114 17.73 -17.36 14.71
N PHE A 115 18.30 -16.16 14.69
CA PHE A 115 19.70 -15.88 14.29
C PHE A 115 20.72 -16.41 15.34
N GLY A 116 20.66 -17.71 15.64
CA GLY A 116 21.52 -18.41 16.61
C GLY A 116 22.45 -19.45 16.00
N ALA A 117 22.33 -19.77 14.71
CA ALA A 117 23.24 -20.67 14.01
C ALA A 117 24.07 -19.89 12.98
N SER A 118 25.37 -19.84 13.18
CA SER A 118 26.33 -19.35 12.17
C SER A 118 26.16 -20.17 10.89
N VAL A 119 25.66 -19.54 9.82
CA VAL A 119 25.63 -20.15 8.49
C VAL A 119 27.06 -20.22 7.98
N GLU A 120 27.57 -21.42 7.77
CA GLU A 120 28.95 -21.78 7.42
C GLU A 120 29.40 -21.33 6.00
N ALA A 121 28.68 -20.38 5.39
CA ALA A 121 28.95 -19.89 4.04
C ALA A 121 29.20 -18.38 4.05
N GLY A 122 30.39 -17.93 4.46
CA GLY A 122 30.95 -16.61 4.14
C GLY A 122 30.15 -15.35 4.50
N VAL A 123 29.03 -15.45 5.23
CA VAL A 123 28.17 -14.32 5.60
C VAL A 123 28.55 -13.82 6.99
N SER A 124 29.11 -12.61 7.07
CA SER A 124 29.28 -11.94 8.36
C SER A 124 27.96 -11.26 8.77
N VAL A 125 27.35 -11.69 9.87
CA VAL A 125 26.11 -11.10 10.42
C VAL A 125 26.49 -10.22 11.61
N SER A 126 26.20 -8.90 11.55
CA SER A 126 26.38 -8.00 12.69
C SER A 126 25.04 -7.69 13.37
N LYS A 127 25.04 -7.70 14.72
CA LYS A 127 23.86 -7.63 15.60
C LYS A 127 23.17 -6.26 15.74
N SER A 128 23.53 -5.25 14.95
CA SER A 128 22.88 -3.93 15.01
C SER A 128 22.00 -3.73 13.79
N SER A 129 20.72 -4.12 13.89
CA SER A 129 19.80 -4.45 12.78
C SER A 129 20.41 -5.53 11.89
N SER A 130 19.81 -6.72 11.81
CA SER A 130 20.41 -7.93 11.20
C SER A 130 20.83 -7.74 9.75
N ARG A 131 22.01 -7.13 9.56
CA ARG A 131 22.65 -6.81 8.30
C ARG A 131 23.71 -7.88 8.06
N ALA A 132 23.58 -8.53 6.91
CA ALA A 132 24.50 -9.51 6.40
C ALA A 132 25.07 -9.01 5.07
N SER A 133 26.28 -9.41 4.74
CA SER A 133 26.86 -9.16 3.41
C SER A 133 27.37 -10.46 2.83
N VAL A 134 27.08 -10.71 1.56
CA VAL A 134 27.70 -11.75 0.75
C VAL A 134 28.71 -11.05 -0.16
N GLU A 135 29.99 -11.33 0.04
CA GLU A 135 31.04 -10.83 -0.84
C GLU A 135 31.24 -11.75 -2.04
N ARG A 136 31.26 -11.16 -3.24
CA ARG A 136 31.71 -11.86 -4.44
C ARG A 136 33.22 -11.68 -4.60
N LYS A 137 33.96 -12.79 -4.71
CA LYS A 137 35.30 -12.78 -5.33
C LYS A 137 35.14 -12.77 -6.84
N ALA A 138 35.00 -11.57 -7.43
CA ALA A 138 35.13 -11.41 -8.88
C ALA A 138 36.61 -11.36 -9.25
N GLY A 139 37.03 -12.19 -10.21
CA GLY A 139 38.34 -12.04 -10.85
C GLY A 139 38.40 -10.67 -11.53
N ARG A 140 39.26 -9.78 -11.00
CA ARG A 140 39.47 -8.35 -11.33
C ARG A 140 38.59 -7.35 -10.55
N SER A 141 39.13 -6.96 -9.39
CA SER A 141 39.14 -5.63 -8.74
C SER A 141 37.86 -4.84 -8.43
N THR A 142 36.64 -5.37 -8.59
CA THR A 142 35.45 -4.76 -7.97
C THR A 142 34.80 -5.72 -7.00
N HIS A 143 35.04 -5.49 -5.71
CA HIS A 143 34.26 -6.10 -4.63
C HIS A 143 32.82 -5.58 -4.74
N MET A 144 31.91 -6.46 -5.14
CA MET A 144 30.48 -6.17 -5.16
C MET A 144 29.84 -7.00 -4.05
N ALA A 145 29.29 -6.32 -3.06
CA ALA A 145 28.67 -6.94 -1.91
C ALA A 145 27.14 -6.89 -2.05
N ILE A 146 26.49 -8.05 -1.99
CA ILE A 146 25.04 -8.13 -1.80
C ILE A 146 24.78 -7.90 -0.32
N GLN A 147 24.06 -6.84 0.02
CA GLN A 147 23.65 -6.54 1.38
C GLN A 147 22.28 -7.16 1.65
N LEU A 148 22.19 -7.95 2.72
CA LEU A 148 20.98 -8.59 3.20
C LEU A 148 20.53 -7.90 4.49
N TYR A 149 19.25 -7.59 4.62
CA TYR A 149 18.72 -7.04 5.87
C TYR A 149 17.24 -7.34 6.08
N VAL A 150 16.82 -7.23 7.33
CA VAL A 150 15.42 -7.29 7.76
C VAL A 150 14.89 -5.87 7.98
N ALA A 151 13.64 -5.65 7.64
CA ALA A 151 12.88 -4.48 8.05
C ALA A 151 11.45 -4.91 8.43
N ASN A 152 10.74 -4.10 9.20
CA ASN A 152 9.34 -4.35 9.52
C ASN A 152 8.49 -3.09 9.34
N THR A 153 7.21 -3.32 9.05
CA THR A 153 6.14 -2.32 9.07
C THR A 153 5.14 -2.79 10.11
N GLY A 154 4.99 -2.05 11.21
CA GLY A 154 4.21 -2.50 12.36
C GLY A 154 4.87 -3.65 13.13
N GLY A 155 4.32 -3.96 14.30
CA GLY A 155 4.92 -4.87 15.26
C GLY A 155 6.04 -4.22 16.07
N PRO A 156 6.69 -4.98 16.97
CA PRO A 156 7.76 -4.46 17.82
C PRO A 156 9.03 -4.12 17.02
N SER A 157 9.67 -3.00 17.35
CA SER A 157 10.88 -2.51 16.69
C SER A 157 12.17 -3.21 17.12
N GLU A 158 12.14 -4.00 18.18
CA GLU A 158 13.35 -4.56 18.82
C GLU A 158 13.72 -5.97 18.36
N THR A 159 13.00 -6.54 17.39
CA THR A 159 13.17 -7.96 17.01
C THR A 159 13.44 -8.13 15.52
N ASP A 160 14.57 -8.78 15.20
CA ASP A 160 14.93 -9.20 13.83
C ASP A 160 14.55 -10.66 13.52
N SER A 161 13.95 -11.34 14.49
CA SER A 161 13.48 -12.73 14.38
C SER A 161 12.00 -12.74 14.01
N LEU A 162 11.64 -13.42 12.93
CA LEU A 162 10.25 -13.50 12.47
C LEU A 162 9.31 -14.09 13.55
N PRO A 163 9.62 -15.21 14.24
CA PRO A 163 8.77 -15.72 15.31
C PRO A 163 8.53 -14.72 16.44
N GLN A 164 9.58 -14.01 16.88
CA GLN A 164 9.48 -13.03 17.97
C GLN A 164 8.68 -11.80 17.54
N TRP A 165 8.97 -11.28 16.34
CA TRP A 165 8.22 -10.17 15.77
C TRP A 165 6.74 -10.53 15.62
N LYS A 166 6.42 -11.72 15.11
CA LYS A 166 5.05 -12.22 14.95
C LYS A 166 4.34 -12.34 16.30
N ALA A 167 4.99 -12.89 17.31
CA ALA A 167 4.41 -13.01 18.65
C ALA A 167 4.10 -11.63 19.25
N GLY A 168 5.03 -10.67 19.15
CA GLY A 168 4.82 -9.31 19.62
C GLY A 168 3.76 -8.53 18.83
N LEU A 169 3.70 -8.74 17.51
CA LEU A 169 2.67 -8.14 16.65
C LEU A 169 1.27 -8.59 17.05
N VAL A 170 1.09 -9.89 17.33
CA VAL A 170 -0.21 -10.44 17.77
C VAL A 170 -0.56 -9.98 19.18
N ALA A 171 0.43 -9.86 20.07
CA ALA A 171 0.21 -9.53 21.48
C ALA A 171 -0.13 -8.05 21.73
N ASN A 172 0.28 -7.12 20.85
CA ASN A 172 0.08 -5.68 21.07
C ASN A 172 -0.47 -4.95 19.84
N ASN A 173 -1.76 -4.59 19.89
CA ASN A 173 -2.45 -3.88 18.82
C ASN A 173 -1.99 -2.43 18.61
N THR A 174 -1.32 -1.81 19.59
CA THR A 174 -0.78 -0.45 19.44
C THR A 174 0.41 -0.41 18.48
N THR A 175 0.98 -1.56 18.15
CA THR A 175 2.06 -1.70 17.18
C THR A 175 1.56 -1.92 15.75
N TRP A 176 0.26 -2.09 15.54
CA TRP A 176 -0.29 -2.34 14.21
C TRP A 176 -0.16 -1.13 13.30
N CYS A 177 0.14 -1.38 12.04
CA CYS A 177 0.15 -0.38 10.98
C CYS A 177 -0.93 -0.73 9.95
N VAL A 178 -1.35 0.27 9.16
CA VAL A 178 -2.09 0.02 7.92
C VAL A 178 -1.13 -0.65 6.93
N ILE A 179 -1.41 -1.92 6.61
CA ILE A 179 -0.54 -2.77 5.77
C ILE A 179 -1.13 -2.99 4.37
N ASP A 180 -2.42 -2.76 4.20
CA ASP A 180 -3.11 -2.74 2.92
C ASP A 180 -4.27 -1.74 3.03
N ARG A 181 -4.51 -0.99 1.95
CA ARG A 181 -5.53 0.05 1.89
C ARG A 181 -6.71 -0.33 1.01
N GLY A 182 -6.66 -1.50 0.36
CA GLY A 182 -7.58 -1.87 -0.68
C GLY A 182 -7.46 -0.95 -1.90
N PHE A 183 -8.49 -1.00 -2.74
CA PHE A 183 -8.51 -0.30 -4.02
C PHE A 183 -9.80 0.50 -4.25
N GLN A 184 -10.73 0.45 -3.28
CA GLN A 184 -11.96 1.23 -3.34
C GLN A 184 -11.64 2.66 -2.93
N LEU A 185 -11.57 3.54 -3.92
CA LEU A 185 -11.30 4.96 -3.71
C LEU A 185 -12.58 5.77 -3.90
N MET A 186 -12.85 6.67 -2.98
CA MET A 186 -13.93 7.65 -3.10
C MET A 186 -13.32 9.04 -3.31
N PRO A 187 -13.66 9.73 -4.41
CA PRO A 187 -13.13 11.06 -4.65
C PRO A 187 -13.79 12.13 -3.79
N VAL A 188 -13.04 13.19 -3.49
CA VAL A 188 -13.54 14.32 -2.66
C VAL A 188 -14.78 14.98 -3.25
N TRP A 189 -14.89 15.07 -4.58
CA TRP A 189 -16.05 15.66 -5.24
C TRP A 189 -17.33 14.83 -5.10
N ASP A 190 -17.22 13.54 -4.77
CA ASP A 190 -18.37 12.71 -4.41
C ASP A 190 -18.65 12.81 -2.90
N ILE A 191 -17.62 12.85 -2.05
CA ILE A 191 -17.78 13.04 -0.60
C ILE A 191 -18.61 14.29 -0.29
N ILE A 192 -18.31 15.41 -0.97
CA ILE A 192 -19.10 16.63 -0.75
C ILE A 192 -20.56 16.40 -1.12
N LEU A 193 -20.84 15.80 -2.29
CA LEU A 193 -22.20 15.55 -2.77
C LEU A 193 -23.02 14.70 -1.80
N PHE A 194 -22.40 13.68 -1.20
CA PHE A 194 -23.09 12.77 -0.29
C PHE A 194 -23.25 13.34 1.12
N ASN A 195 -22.22 14.00 1.67
CA ASN A 195 -22.14 14.26 3.10
C ASN A 195 -22.05 15.75 3.48
N HIS A 196 -21.93 16.66 2.52
CA HIS A 196 -21.77 18.10 2.76
C HIS A 196 -22.76 18.94 1.93
N SER A 197 -23.95 18.41 1.64
CA SER A 197 -24.98 19.07 0.83
C SER A 197 -25.42 20.43 1.36
N SER A 198 -25.35 20.64 2.68
CA SER A 198 -25.70 21.89 3.36
C SER A 198 -24.53 22.89 3.49
N ASP A 199 -23.30 22.47 3.23
CA ASP A 199 -22.10 23.26 3.57
C ASP A 199 -21.60 24.14 2.41
N PHE A 200 -22.22 24.01 1.24
CA PHE A 200 -21.86 24.72 0.02
C PHE A 200 -23.09 25.43 -0.56
N LYS A 201 -22.89 26.63 -1.12
CA LYS A 201 -23.96 27.37 -1.81
C LYS A 201 -24.31 26.73 -3.14
N SER A 202 -23.32 26.21 -3.85
CA SER A 202 -23.44 25.62 -5.19
C SER A 202 -22.65 24.32 -5.26
N ILE A 203 -23.14 23.30 -4.57
CA ILE A 203 -22.43 22.03 -4.42
C ILE A 203 -22.12 21.33 -5.75
N TYR A 204 -23.03 21.37 -6.71
CA TYR A 204 -22.84 20.75 -8.03
C TYR A 204 -21.76 21.48 -8.84
N GLN A 205 -21.69 22.81 -8.73
CA GLN A 205 -20.62 23.59 -9.36
C GLN A 205 -19.27 23.27 -8.70
N MET A 206 -19.24 23.14 -7.37
CA MET A 206 -18.01 22.83 -6.65
C MET A 206 -17.51 21.42 -6.98
N SER A 207 -18.41 20.42 -6.98
CA SER A 207 -18.10 19.04 -7.35
C SER A 207 -17.60 18.92 -8.79
N SER A 208 -18.30 19.52 -9.75
CA SER A 208 -17.87 19.52 -11.16
C SER A 208 -16.54 20.24 -11.37
N SER A 209 -16.31 21.37 -10.69
CA SER A 209 -15.05 22.12 -10.77
C SER A 209 -13.87 21.31 -10.22
N LEU A 210 -14.04 20.63 -9.09
CA LEU A 210 -13.02 19.74 -8.52
C LEU A 210 -12.70 18.58 -9.47
N ARG A 211 -13.73 17.93 -10.01
CA ARG A 211 -13.58 16.81 -10.96
C ARG A 211 -12.84 17.26 -12.22
N ALA A 212 -13.31 18.30 -12.88
CA ALA A 212 -12.70 18.81 -14.11
C ALA A 212 -11.24 19.26 -13.88
N THR A 213 -10.96 19.88 -12.73
CA THR A 213 -9.60 20.29 -12.40
C THR A 213 -8.69 19.10 -12.12
N TYR A 214 -9.18 18.05 -11.45
CA TYR A 214 -8.43 16.83 -11.24
C TYR A 214 -8.07 16.15 -12.57
N GLU A 215 -9.02 16.04 -13.49
CA GLU A 215 -8.81 15.46 -14.82
C GLU A 215 -7.77 16.27 -15.61
N ALA A 216 -7.87 17.60 -15.59
CA ALA A 216 -6.91 18.49 -16.24
C ALA A 216 -5.50 18.45 -15.62
N LEU A 217 -5.39 18.20 -14.31
CA LEU A 217 -4.10 18.10 -13.61
C LEU A 217 -3.42 16.74 -13.80
N THR A 218 -4.22 15.67 -13.93
CA THR A 218 -3.70 14.31 -13.96
C THR A 218 -3.66 13.70 -15.36
N ASN A 219 -4.39 14.24 -16.33
CA ASN A 219 -4.66 13.62 -17.63
C ASN A 219 -5.33 12.23 -17.52
N HIS A 220 -5.97 11.93 -16.39
CA HIS A 220 -6.74 10.72 -16.16
C HIS A 220 -8.21 11.10 -15.97
N SER A 221 -9.13 10.30 -16.49
CA SER A 221 -10.56 10.52 -16.23
C SER A 221 -10.87 10.22 -14.77
N ALA A 222 -11.83 10.94 -14.19
CA ALA A 222 -12.28 10.71 -12.83
C ALA A 222 -13.03 9.38 -12.66
N GLY A 223 -13.56 8.81 -13.75
CA GLY A 223 -14.30 7.55 -13.75
C GLY A 223 -13.45 6.29 -13.99
N THR A 224 -12.30 6.38 -14.68
CA THR A 224 -11.50 5.20 -15.08
C THR A 224 -10.51 4.76 -13.99
N MET A 225 -10.79 5.02 -12.71
CA MET A 225 -9.90 4.56 -11.66
C MET A 225 -10.06 3.04 -11.45
N PHE A 226 -8.91 2.37 -11.29
CA PHE A 226 -8.64 0.94 -11.10
C PHE A 226 -9.70 0.13 -10.30
N GLY A 227 -10.52 0.78 -9.48
CA GLY A 227 -11.59 0.15 -8.72
C GLY A 227 -12.64 -0.59 -9.56
N GLU A 228 -13.10 -0.05 -10.69
CA GLU A 228 -14.14 -0.74 -11.50
C GLU A 228 -13.59 -1.97 -12.23
N GLU A 229 -12.44 -1.84 -12.89
CA GLU A 229 -11.75 -2.95 -13.56
C GLU A 229 -11.30 -4.03 -12.57
N LEU A 230 -10.82 -3.62 -11.40
CA LEU A 230 -10.45 -4.57 -10.34
C LEU A 230 -11.67 -5.20 -9.67
N VAL A 231 -12.78 -4.48 -9.46
CA VAL A 231 -14.02 -5.07 -8.94
C VAL A 231 -14.50 -6.16 -9.89
N SER A 232 -14.45 -5.94 -11.21
CA SER A 232 -14.71 -6.99 -12.19
C SER A 232 -13.78 -8.19 -12.02
N ALA A 233 -12.46 -7.96 -11.96
CA ALA A 233 -11.48 -9.03 -11.78
C ALA A 233 -11.62 -9.77 -10.43
N VAL A 234 -12.01 -9.08 -9.36
CA VAL A 234 -12.26 -9.66 -8.03
C VAL A 234 -13.54 -10.48 -8.02
N GLU A 235 -14.60 -10.02 -8.68
CA GLU A 235 -15.83 -10.80 -8.83
C GLU A 235 -15.62 -12.02 -9.74
N GLU A 236 -14.82 -11.91 -10.79
CA GLU A 236 -14.36 -13.07 -11.59
C GLU A 236 -13.56 -14.06 -10.74
N ALA A 237 -12.62 -13.58 -9.92
CA ALA A 237 -11.84 -14.41 -9.02
C ALA A 237 -12.72 -15.07 -7.94
N ARG A 238 -13.71 -14.35 -7.40
CA ARG A 238 -14.68 -14.88 -6.44
C ARG A 238 -15.54 -15.97 -7.09
N ALA A 239 -16.07 -15.73 -8.28
CA ALA A 239 -16.85 -16.70 -9.03
C ALA A 239 -16.02 -17.97 -9.31
N PHE A 240 -14.74 -17.81 -9.65
CA PHE A 240 -13.82 -18.93 -9.81
C PHE A 240 -13.61 -19.71 -8.51
N VAL A 241 -13.39 -19.03 -7.37
CA VAL A 241 -13.24 -19.69 -6.07
C VAL A 241 -14.51 -20.47 -5.69
N GLU A 242 -15.69 -19.90 -5.90
CA GLU A 242 -16.96 -20.62 -5.67
C GLU A 242 -17.11 -21.82 -6.61
N HIS A 243 -16.67 -21.70 -7.86
CA HIS A 243 -16.63 -22.83 -8.79
C HIS A 243 -15.69 -23.95 -8.31
N VAL A 244 -14.50 -23.61 -7.81
CA VAL A 244 -13.54 -24.59 -7.23
C VAL A 244 -14.10 -25.26 -5.98
N LYS A 245 -14.81 -24.52 -5.11
CA LYS A 245 -15.47 -25.10 -3.92
C LYS A 245 -16.54 -26.14 -4.27
N ALA A 246 -17.15 -26.02 -5.44
CA ALA A 246 -18.15 -26.95 -5.94
C ALA A 246 -17.57 -28.21 -6.59
N TRP A 247 -16.24 -28.32 -6.73
CA TRP A 247 -15.59 -29.51 -7.26
C TRP A 247 -15.69 -30.67 -6.28
N GLU A 248 -16.12 -31.84 -6.75
CA GLU A 248 -15.98 -33.07 -5.96
C GLU A 248 -14.49 -33.38 -5.78
N VAL A 249 -14.08 -33.77 -4.56
CA VAL A 249 -12.70 -34.16 -4.23
C VAL A 249 -12.38 -35.53 -4.84
N ARG A 250 -12.26 -35.56 -6.16
CA ARG A 250 -11.69 -36.66 -6.93
C ARG A 250 -10.57 -36.09 -7.78
N ALA A 251 -9.49 -36.84 -7.95
CA ALA A 251 -8.35 -36.42 -8.75
C ALA A 251 -8.73 -36.37 -10.24
N ASP A 252 -9.36 -35.27 -10.66
CA ASP A 252 -9.68 -34.98 -12.06
C ASP A 252 -8.54 -34.14 -12.66
N GLU A 253 -7.86 -34.71 -13.64
CA GLU A 253 -6.75 -34.08 -14.37
C GLU A 253 -7.16 -32.72 -14.98
N ARG A 254 -8.43 -32.56 -15.37
CA ARG A 254 -8.95 -31.30 -15.90
C ARG A 254 -8.96 -30.19 -14.85
N GLN A 255 -9.35 -30.50 -13.62
CA GLN A 255 -9.36 -29.57 -12.49
C GLN A 255 -7.93 -29.07 -12.17
N LEU A 256 -6.94 -29.98 -12.24
CA LEU A 256 -5.53 -29.65 -12.03
C LEU A 256 -4.98 -28.72 -13.12
N LEU A 257 -5.32 -28.98 -14.40
CA LEU A 257 -4.91 -28.12 -15.51
C LEU A 257 -5.51 -26.71 -15.37
N THR A 258 -6.77 -26.60 -14.97
CA THR A 258 -7.42 -25.30 -14.69
C THR A 258 -6.69 -24.54 -13.58
N LEU A 259 -6.29 -25.20 -12.49
CA LEU A 259 -5.53 -24.56 -11.41
C LEU A 259 -4.12 -24.11 -11.86
N MET A 260 -3.46 -24.90 -12.72
CA MET A 260 -2.15 -24.54 -13.27
C MET A 260 -2.22 -23.32 -14.19
N ASP A 261 -3.25 -23.22 -15.03
CA ASP A 261 -3.45 -22.05 -15.88
C ASP A 261 -3.77 -20.80 -15.06
N VAL A 262 -4.60 -20.90 -14.02
CA VAL A 262 -4.84 -19.78 -13.10
C VAL A 262 -3.57 -19.35 -12.39
N LYS A 263 -2.76 -20.29 -11.88
CA LYS A 263 -1.46 -19.99 -11.27
C LYS A 263 -0.54 -19.25 -12.25
N ARG A 264 -0.51 -19.66 -13.53
CA ARG A 264 0.30 -19.01 -14.58
C ARG A 264 -0.19 -17.59 -14.87
N ASN A 265 -1.50 -17.40 -14.94
CA ASN A 265 -2.11 -16.09 -15.18
C ASN A 265 -1.88 -15.12 -14.01
N LEU A 266 -1.88 -15.61 -12.76
CA LEU A 266 -1.55 -14.82 -11.56
C LEU A 266 -0.05 -14.47 -11.44
N GLN A 267 0.82 -15.20 -12.13
CA GLN A 267 2.27 -14.93 -12.17
C GLN A 267 2.66 -13.91 -13.24
N MET A 268 1.72 -13.44 -14.06
CA MET A 268 1.96 -12.30 -14.94
C MET A 268 2.22 -11.06 -14.07
N PRO A 269 3.23 -10.24 -14.39
CA PRO A 269 3.52 -9.05 -13.62
C PRO A 269 2.30 -8.14 -13.66
N LEU A 270 1.66 -7.95 -12.50
CA LEU A 270 0.74 -6.84 -12.30
C LEU A 270 1.48 -5.58 -12.76
N PRO A 271 0.89 -4.74 -13.64
CA PRO A 271 1.50 -3.47 -13.98
C PRO A 271 1.68 -2.68 -12.68
N THR A 272 2.90 -2.62 -12.19
CA THR A 272 3.30 -1.76 -11.09
C THR A 272 3.38 -0.33 -11.63
N PRO A 273 2.43 0.53 -11.25
CA PRO A 273 2.82 1.86 -10.79
C PRO A 273 1.98 2.45 -9.64
N CYS A 274 1.35 1.65 -8.75
CA CYS A 274 0.47 2.21 -7.69
C CYS A 274 0.93 2.01 -6.23
N PHE A 275 1.80 1.03 -5.93
CA PHE A 275 2.17 0.75 -4.53
C PHE A 275 3.03 1.86 -3.88
N PHE A 276 3.81 2.62 -4.65
CA PHE A 276 4.69 3.66 -4.10
C PHE A 276 4.11 5.09 -4.15
N SER A 277 3.28 5.42 -5.14
CA SER A 277 2.62 6.73 -5.26
C SER A 277 1.50 6.93 -4.21
N SER A 278 0.85 5.83 -3.78
CA SER A 278 -0.15 5.82 -2.70
C SER A 278 0.45 6.13 -1.31
N LEU A 279 1.74 5.85 -1.09
CA LEU A 279 2.39 6.14 0.20
C LEU A 279 2.46 7.65 0.50
N ASN A 280 2.60 8.48 -0.55
CA ASN A 280 2.72 9.93 -0.40
C ASN A 280 1.38 10.66 -0.43
N CYS A 281 0.35 10.09 -1.09
CA CYS A 281 -0.97 10.73 -1.18
C CYS A 281 -1.77 10.74 0.13
N ASN A 282 -1.38 9.97 1.17
CA ASN A 282 -2.27 9.73 2.32
C ASN A 282 -1.63 9.80 3.72
N LYS A 283 -0.35 10.17 3.86
CA LYS A 283 0.19 10.47 5.20
C LYS A 283 -0.50 11.68 5.85
N LYS A 284 -1.08 12.59 5.06
CA LYS A 284 -1.70 13.83 5.55
C LYS A 284 -3.19 13.73 5.89
N LEU A 285 -3.97 12.93 5.17
CA LEU A 285 -5.44 12.90 5.39
C LEU A 285 -5.82 12.17 6.70
N LEU A 286 -5.06 11.13 7.08
CA LEU A 286 -5.26 10.40 8.34
C LEU A 286 -5.00 11.25 9.59
N LEU A 287 -4.24 12.34 9.49
CA LEU A 287 -4.02 13.26 10.62
C LEU A 287 -5.18 14.23 10.85
N HIS A 288 -6.12 14.35 9.90
CA HIS A 288 -7.16 15.38 9.92
C HIS A 288 -8.59 14.84 9.98
N LEU A 289 -8.81 13.52 9.92
CA LEU A 289 -10.13 12.96 10.22
C LEU A 289 -10.34 12.94 11.74
N THR A 290 -11.01 13.96 12.26
CA THR A 290 -11.61 13.93 13.60
C THR A 290 -12.76 12.94 13.57
N THR A 291 -12.52 11.70 13.99
CA THR A 291 -13.61 10.86 14.47
C THR A 291 -14.10 11.45 15.78
N ALA A 292 -15.10 12.32 15.70
CA ALA A 292 -16.04 12.50 16.79
C ALA A 292 -16.80 11.17 16.97
N ASP A 293 -16.86 10.73 18.22
CA ASP A 293 -17.53 9.54 18.72
C ASP A 293 -16.93 8.17 18.33
N ARG A 294 -16.27 7.60 19.33
CA ARG A 294 -16.18 6.16 19.67
C ARG A 294 -16.72 5.24 18.58
N CYS A 295 -15.83 4.73 17.74
CA CYS A 295 -16.03 3.39 17.17
C CYS A 295 -16.03 2.38 18.32
N SER A 296 -17.19 2.20 18.96
CA SER A 296 -17.50 1.04 19.77
C SER A 296 -17.56 -0.18 18.86
N CYS A 297 -16.38 -0.72 18.53
CA CYS A 297 -16.28 -2.10 18.10
C CYS A 297 -16.45 -2.95 19.37
N SER A 298 -17.60 -3.60 19.49
CA SER A 298 -18.00 -4.39 20.66
C SER A 298 -17.25 -5.73 20.71
N VAL A 299 -15.93 -5.70 20.78
CA VAL A 299 -15.08 -6.79 21.31
C VAL A 299 -13.83 -6.10 21.87
N CYS A 300 -13.68 -6.15 23.21
CA CYS A 300 -12.66 -5.50 24.07
C CYS A 300 -13.15 -4.24 24.79
N SER A 301 -14.10 -4.44 25.71
CA SER A 301 -14.17 -3.60 26.92
C SER A 301 -12.94 -3.89 27.78
N GLN A 302 -12.09 -2.89 27.99
CA GLN A 302 -11.40 -2.66 29.26
C GLN A 302 -10.80 -1.25 29.27
N GLU A 303 -11.40 -0.39 30.08
CA GLU A 303 -10.82 0.88 30.55
C GLU A 303 -9.57 0.60 31.38
N VAL A 304 -8.49 1.37 31.19
CA VAL A 304 -7.60 1.75 32.29
C VAL A 304 -7.10 3.18 32.03
N LYS A 305 -7.13 3.96 33.11
CA LYS A 305 -6.87 5.41 33.28
C LYS A 305 -5.63 5.98 32.60
#